data_AF-A0A3N1ZSA1-F1
#
_entry.id   AF-A0A3N1ZSA1-F1
#
_cell.length_a   1.000
_cell.length_b   1.000
_cell.length_c   1.000
_cell.angle_alpha   90.00
_cell.angle_beta   90.00
_cell.angle_gamma   90.00
#
_symmetry.space_group_name_H-M   'P 1'
#
loop_
_entity.id
_entity.type
_entity.pdbx_description
1 polymer ?
#
loop_
_entity_poly.entity_id
_entity_poly.type
_entity_poly.pdbx_seq_one_letter_code
_entity_poly.pdbx_strand_id
1 'polypeptide(L)'
;MSEQNPHPEQPVPGAPAPLAAPLLPSDPPRIGGFWLDARLVAGPPGVAYLAHGVDGQGAHRQVLLVMLAHGAAQDAACRERLAGEVNKLHIDTVVARGGQGQDQGRLAHRFLPEADAPVEPGQQALAPWVALAYDGSEAAVAEAERLLRSVDLSTTSLLGTPSGPDYQLHWIHDSAPAGWRAWPLPWPGRTDRAGWISMLVSWLLMILLSALALLIAVLLFQNTPPAPPPPPIPTTPPPSSQTPPPSQSPQSGSPSGSPSQSGSGSSSPSKASPSQGSGSPSQSGSPSSGQPTSPSGNPSMESPMPSGSASGDAGSPTPNKRL
;
A
#
# COMPACT_ATOMS: atom_id res chain seq x y z
N MET A 1 -38.01 -27.29 -32.43
CA MET A 1 -36.65 -26.92 -31.98
C MET A 1 -35.99 -26.12 -33.07
N SER A 2 -35.54 -24.90 -32.76
CA SER A 2 -34.44 -24.18 -33.42
C SER A 2 -33.93 -23.14 -32.42
N GLU A 3 -32.95 -23.51 -31.61
CA GLU A 3 -32.30 -22.58 -30.68
C GLU A 3 -31.36 -21.66 -31.48
N GLN A 4 -31.69 -20.38 -31.52
CA GLN A 4 -30.83 -19.36 -32.13
C GLN A 4 -29.71 -19.02 -31.14
N ASN A 5 -28.59 -19.73 -31.26
CA ASN A 5 -27.41 -19.54 -30.41
C ASN A 5 -26.81 -18.12 -30.63
N PRO A 6 -26.73 -17.24 -29.61
CA PRO A 6 -26.14 -15.92 -29.78
C PRO A 6 -24.62 -16.04 -30.00
N HIS A 7 -24.15 -15.51 -31.12
CA HIS A 7 -22.72 -15.39 -31.39
C HIS A 7 -22.07 -14.37 -30.43
N PRO A 8 -20.82 -14.58 -29.98
CA PRO A 8 -20.09 -13.53 -29.28
C PRO A 8 -19.84 -12.34 -30.22
N GLU A 9 -20.18 -11.13 -29.78
CA GLU A 9 -19.86 -9.91 -30.51
C GLU A 9 -18.35 -9.81 -30.73
N GLN A 10 -17.93 -9.74 -31.99
CA GLN A 10 -16.56 -9.43 -32.36
C GLN A 10 -16.30 -7.94 -32.04
N PRO A 11 -15.15 -7.58 -31.43
CA PRO A 11 -14.85 -6.18 -31.14
C PRO A 11 -14.82 -5.33 -32.40
N VAL A 12 -15.56 -4.21 -32.41
CA VAL A 12 -15.56 -3.28 -33.54
C VAL A 12 -14.19 -2.58 -33.63
N PRO A 13 -13.45 -2.70 -34.75
CA PRO A 13 -12.16 -2.04 -34.88
C PRO A 13 -12.35 -0.53 -35.00
N GLY A 14 -11.82 0.24 -34.04
CA GLY A 14 -11.78 1.71 -34.10
C GLY A 14 -12.73 2.44 -33.14
N ALA A 15 -13.33 1.77 -32.17
CA ALA A 15 -13.94 2.46 -31.02
C ALA A 15 -12.86 3.30 -30.30
N PRO A 16 -13.12 4.59 -29.98
CA PRO A 16 -12.11 5.47 -29.38
C PRO A 16 -11.80 5.01 -27.96
N ALA A 17 -10.56 4.56 -27.73
CA ALA A 17 -10.12 4.10 -26.40
C ALA A 17 -10.57 5.08 -25.30
N PRO A 18 -11.16 4.59 -24.19
CA PRO A 18 -11.76 5.42 -23.17
C PRO A 18 -10.75 6.47 -22.70
N LEU A 19 -11.15 7.75 -22.75
CA LEU A 19 -10.24 8.89 -22.59
C LEU A 19 -9.60 8.91 -21.20
N ALA A 20 -8.41 8.32 -21.12
CA ALA A 20 -7.62 8.23 -19.90
C ALA A 20 -7.22 9.64 -19.42
N ALA A 21 -7.76 10.03 -18.28
CA ALA A 21 -7.44 11.29 -17.62
C ALA A 21 -6.22 11.12 -16.69
N PRO A 22 -5.39 12.16 -16.50
CA PRO A 22 -4.24 12.09 -15.61
C PRO A 22 -4.67 11.86 -14.15
N LEU A 23 -3.81 11.20 -13.37
CA LEU A 23 -3.95 11.10 -11.92
C LEU A 23 -3.86 12.47 -11.26
N LEU A 24 -4.65 12.67 -10.20
CA LEU A 24 -4.59 13.88 -9.38
C LEU A 24 -3.52 13.76 -8.28
N PRO A 25 -2.99 14.88 -7.75
CA PRO A 25 -2.07 14.84 -6.60
C PRO A 25 -2.66 14.22 -5.32
N SER A 26 -3.99 14.10 -5.24
CA SER A 26 -4.73 13.43 -4.16
C SER A 26 -4.86 11.92 -4.36
N ASP A 27 -4.66 11.43 -5.58
CA ASP A 27 -4.87 10.02 -5.91
C ASP A 27 -3.69 9.18 -5.39
N PRO A 28 -3.92 7.96 -4.89
CA PRO A 28 -2.84 7.06 -4.50
C PRO A 28 -1.87 6.76 -5.65
N PRO A 29 -0.54 6.71 -5.43
CA PRO A 29 0.39 6.16 -6.40
C PRO A 29 0.24 4.63 -6.53
N ARG A 30 -0.22 3.96 -5.47
CA ARG A 30 -0.36 2.50 -5.38
C ARG A 30 -1.48 2.12 -4.42
N ILE A 31 -2.21 1.05 -4.73
CA ILE A 31 -3.23 0.42 -3.87
C ILE A 31 -2.94 -1.08 -3.81
N GLY A 32 -2.68 -1.63 -2.62
CA GLY A 32 -2.33 -3.04 -2.45
C GLY A 32 -1.16 -3.47 -3.34
N GLY A 33 -1.45 -4.32 -4.32
CA GLY A 33 -0.49 -4.81 -5.30
C GLY A 33 -0.14 -3.81 -6.42
N PHE A 34 -1.05 -2.88 -6.76
CA PHE A 34 -1.15 -2.28 -8.09
C PHE A 34 -0.77 -0.80 -8.08
N TRP A 35 0.09 -0.41 -9.02
CA TRP A 35 0.43 0.99 -9.30
C TRP A 35 -0.63 1.60 -10.20
N LEU A 36 -1.02 2.85 -9.94
CA LEU A 36 -2.02 3.54 -10.76
C LEU A 36 -1.34 4.27 -11.92
N ASP A 37 -1.96 4.24 -13.09
CA ASP A 37 -1.44 4.84 -14.32
C ASP A 37 -2.30 6.03 -14.77
N ALA A 38 -3.63 5.88 -14.76
CA ALA A 38 -4.58 6.90 -15.19
C ALA A 38 -5.97 6.72 -14.56
N ARG A 39 -6.80 7.76 -14.62
CA ARG A 39 -8.23 7.71 -14.25
C ARG A 39 -9.05 7.41 -15.51
N LEU A 40 -9.99 6.46 -15.43
CA LEU A 40 -10.89 6.10 -16.54
C LEU A 40 -12.33 6.52 -16.27
N VAL A 41 -12.79 6.42 -15.02
CA VAL A 41 -14.12 6.86 -14.58
C VAL A 41 -13.98 7.56 -13.23
N ALA A 42 -14.68 8.66 -12.99
CA ALA A 42 -14.74 9.32 -11.69
C ALA A 42 -16.14 9.89 -11.44
N GLY A 43 -16.64 9.73 -10.22
CA GLY A 43 -17.93 10.28 -9.78
C GLY A 43 -18.08 10.30 -8.26
N PRO A 44 -19.25 10.69 -7.73
CA PRO A 44 -19.54 10.70 -6.29
C PRO A 44 -19.22 9.40 -5.53
N PRO A 45 -19.51 8.18 -6.05
CA PRO A 45 -19.24 6.94 -5.30
C PRO A 45 -17.75 6.58 -5.26
N GLY A 46 -16.92 7.09 -6.17
CA GLY A 46 -15.54 6.63 -6.32
C GLY A 46 -14.93 6.85 -7.71
N VAL A 47 -13.80 6.17 -7.92
CA VAL A 47 -12.95 6.33 -9.10
C VAL A 47 -12.54 4.94 -9.62
N ALA A 48 -12.57 4.75 -10.93
CA ALA A 48 -11.96 3.62 -11.61
C ALA A 48 -10.67 4.07 -12.30
N TYR A 49 -9.58 3.36 -12.02
CA TYR A 49 -8.25 3.65 -12.53
C TYR A 49 -7.79 2.56 -13.49
N LEU A 50 -7.04 2.95 -14.52
CA LEU A 50 -6.10 2.05 -15.16
C LEU A 50 -4.92 1.86 -14.20
N ALA A 51 -4.54 0.61 -13.98
CA ALA A 51 -3.46 0.26 -13.09
C ALA A 51 -2.69 -0.97 -13.60
N HIS A 52 -1.48 -1.16 -13.12
CA HIS A 52 -0.69 -2.36 -13.40
C HIS A 52 -0.15 -3.00 -12.12
N GLY A 53 -0.04 -4.32 -12.15
CA GLY A 53 0.56 -5.12 -11.09
C GLY A 53 1.43 -6.23 -11.67
N VAL A 54 2.08 -6.96 -10.77
CA VAL A 54 2.82 -8.18 -11.09
C VAL A 54 1.98 -9.36 -10.61
N ASP A 55 1.75 -10.35 -11.46
CA ASP A 55 1.05 -11.58 -11.06
C ASP A 55 1.95 -12.53 -10.24
N GLY A 56 1.40 -13.67 -9.80
CA GLY A 56 2.14 -14.67 -9.02
C GLY A 56 3.32 -15.31 -9.78
N GLN A 57 3.37 -15.14 -11.10
CA GLN A 57 4.36 -15.69 -12.02
C GLN A 57 5.45 -14.66 -12.40
N GLY A 58 5.27 -13.39 -12.02
CA GLY A 58 6.20 -12.31 -12.33
C GLY A 58 5.89 -11.52 -13.59
N ALA A 59 4.75 -11.77 -14.25
CA ALA A 59 4.34 -11.05 -15.45
C ALA A 59 3.60 -9.75 -15.09
N HIS A 60 3.81 -8.69 -15.87
CA HIS A 60 3.05 -7.45 -15.75
C HIS A 60 1.63 -7.65 -16.27
N ARG A 61 0.64 -7.32 -15.45
CA ARG A 61 -0.78 -7.41 -15.79
C ARG A 61 -1.45 -6.05 -15.60
N GLN A 62 -2.12 -5.58 -16.64
CA GLN A 62 -3.02 -4.43 -16.55
C GLN A 62 -4.34 -4.85 -15.88
N VAL A 63 -4.85 -3.99 -15.01
CA VAL A 63 -6.09 -4.16 -14.28
C VAL A 63 -6.87 -2.86 -14.24
N LEU A 64 -8.18 -3.00 -14.09
CA LEU A 64 -9.10 -1.89 -13.89
C LEU A 64 -9.45 -1.83 -12.40
N LEU A 65 -8.91 -0.85 -11.68
CA LEU A 65 -9.02 -0.77 -10.23
C LEU A 65 -10.12 0.22 -9.83
N VAL A 66 -11.21 -0.29 -9.28
CA VAL A 66 -12.32 0.51 -8.74
C VAL A 66 -12.11 0.72 -7.25
N MET A 67 -12.14 1.98 -6.80
CA MET A 67 -11.97 2.39 -5.41
C MET A 67 -13.12 3.33 -5.02
N LEU A 68 -13.71 3.12 -3.84
CA LEU A 68 -14.74 4.03 -3.31
C LEU A 68 -14.13 5.37 -2.85
N ALA A 69 -14.91 6.44 -2.99
CA ALA A 69 -14.59 7.74 -2.43
C ALA A 69 -14.75 7.76 -0.90
N HIS A 70 -14.21 8.78 -0.24
CA HIS A 70 -14.10 8.86 1.22
C HIS A 70 -15.45 8.68 1.93
N GLY A 71 -16.46 9.46 1.54
CA GLY A 71 -17.78 9.36 2.16
C GLY A 71 -18.48 8.02 1.85
N ALA A 72 -18.41 7.55 0.61
CA ALA A 72 -18.97 6.25 0.21
C ALA A 72 -18.25 5.07 0.91
N ALA A 73 -16.98 5.21 1.24
CA ALA A 73 -16.22 4.23 2.03
C ALA A 73 -16.61 4.23 3.51
N GLN A 74 -17.04 5.36 4.08
CA GLN A 74 -17.53 5.42 5.46
C GLN A 74 -18.92 4.77 5.63
N ASP A 75 -19.81 4.90 4.64
CA ASP A 75 -21.14 4.29 4.66
C ASP A 75 -21.07 2.76 4.51
N ALA A 76 -21.49 2.04 5.56
CA ALA A 76 -21.54 0.58 5.58
C ALA A 76 -22.36 -0.02 4.42
N ALA A 77 -23.51 0.59 4.09
CA ALA A 77 -24.37 0.10 3.03
C ALA A 77 -23.71 0.22 1.64
N CYS A 78 -22.85 1.21 1.44
CA CYS A 78 -22.08 1.37 0.21
C CYS A 78 -20.97 0.32 0.08
N ARG A 79 -20.25 0.03 1.18
CA ARG A 79 -19.27 -1.07 1.22
C ARG A 79 -19.91 -2.43 0.92
N GLU A 80 -21.07 -2.69 1.51
CA GLU A 80 -21.84 -3.93 1.33
C GLU A 80 -22.41 -4.05 -0.10
N ARG A 81 -22.91 -2.97 -0.71
CA ARG A 81 -23.34 -2.96 -2.13
C ARG A 81 -22.18 -3.32 -3.06
N LEU A 82 -21.03 -2.66 -2.92
CA LEU A 82 -19.84 -3.00 -3.73
C LEU A 82 -19.43 -4.47 -3.51
N ALA A 83 -19.39 -4.92 -2.25
CA ALA A 83 -19.06 -6.31 -1.94
C ALA A 83 -20.07 -7.31 -2.55
N GLY A 84 -21.36 -6.97 -2.54
CA GLY A 84 -22.44 -7.76 -3.13
C GLY A 84 -22.34 -7.86 -4.65
N GLU A 85 -22.06 -6.74 -5.34
CA GLU A 85 -21.89 -6.70 -6.78
C GLU A 85 -20.60 -7.40 -7.25
N VAL A 86 -19.48 -7.17 -6.57
CA VAL A 86 -18.23 -7.91 -6.81
C VAL A 86 -18.47 -9.42 -6.64
N ASN A 87 -19.22 -9.83 -5.61
CA ASN A 87 -19.62 -11.22 -5.41
C ASN A 87 -20.60 -11.77 -6.46
N LYS A 88 -21.11 -10.98 -7.41
CA LYS A 88 -21.86 -11.48 -8.58
C LYS A 88 -20.96 -11.80 -9.77
N LEU A 89 -19.80 -11.13 -9.90
CA LEU A 89 -18.86 -11.27 -11.02
C LEU A 89 -18.25 -12.67 -11.17
N HIS A 90 -17.73 -12.96 -12.37
CA HIS A 90 -17.01 -14.20 -12.62
C HIS A 90 -15.69 -14.24 -11.86
N ILE A 91 -15.27 -15.45 -11.48
CA ILE A 91 -14.04 -15.68 -10.70
C ILE A 91 -12.78 -15.16 -11.42
N ASP A 92 -12.75 -15.22 -12.75
CA ASP A 92 -11.61 -14.74 -13.54
C ASP A 92 -11.63 -13.23 -13.78
N THR A 93 -12.77 -12.57 -13.63
CA THR A 93 -12.89 -11.11 -13.74
C THR A 93 -12.28 -10.39 -12.54
N VAL A 94 -12.43 -10.93 -11.33
CA VAL A 94 -11.98 -10.25 -10.09
C VAL A 94 -10.57 -10.71 -9.71
N VAL A 95 -9.55 -10.02 -10.21
CA VAL A 95 -8.14 -10.32 -9.93
C VAL A 95 -7.86 -10.26 -8.42
N ALA A 96 -8.35 -9.20 -7.76
CA ALA A 96 -8.09 -8.92 -6.35
C ALA A 96 -9.16 -7.99 -5.76
N ARG A 97 -9.30 -7.97 -4.43
CA ARG A 97 -10.05 -6.96 -3.68
C ARG A 97 -9.41 -6.69 -2.33
N GLY A 98 -9.69 -5.54 -1.73
CA GLY A 98 -9.13 -5.15 -0.44
C GLY A 98 -9.90 -3.99 0.21
N GLY A 99 -9.45 -3.59 1.41
CA GLY A 99 -10.16 -2.60 2.22
C GLY A 99 -11.34 -3.17 3.01
N GLN A 100 -12.03 -2.29 3.74
CA GLN A 100 -13.02 -2.70 4.74
C GLN A 100 -14.24 -3.41 4.12
N GLY A 101 -14.63 -4.55 4.69
CA GLY A 101 -15.81 -5.32 4.27
C GLY A 101 -15.66 -6.03 2.92
N GLN A 102 -14.44 -6.16 2.40
CA GLN A 102 -14.16 -6.88 1.14
C GLN A 102 -13.63 -8.32 1.36
N ASP A 103 -13.60 -8.78 2.61
CA ASP A 103 -13.08 -10.07 3.06
C ASP A 103 -14.12 -11.22 3.01
N GLN A 104 -15.38 -10.94 2.66
CA GLN A 104 -16.48 -11.90 2.74
C GLN A 104 -17.18 -12.20 1.39
N GLY A 105 -17.88 -13.34 1.36
CA GLY A 105 -18.68 -13.84 0.23
C GLY A 105 -17.93 -14.80 -0.70
N ARG A 106 -18.53 -15.10 -1.86
CA ARG A 106 -18.01 -16.07 -2.85
C ARG A 106 -16.57 -15.79 -3.28
N LEU A 107 -16.21 -14.51 -3.42
CA LEU A 107 -14.89 -14.07 -3.85
C LEU A 107 -14.01 -13.59 -2.68
N ALA A 108 -14.30 -14.02 -1.44
CA ALA A 108 -13.44 -13.78 -0.27
C ALA A 108 -11.98 -14.25 -0.49
N HIS A 109 -11.76 -15.34 -1.23
CA HIS A 109 -10.41 -15.83 -1.55
C HIS A 109 -9.58 -14.90 -2.45
N ARG A 110 -10.18 -13.83 -3.02
CA ARG A 110 -9.48 -12.76 -3.76
C ARG A 110 -9.14 -11.56 -2.87
N PHE A 111 -9.47 -11.62 -1.58
CA PHE A 111 -9.11 -10.58 -0.61
C PHE A 111 -7.60 -10.58 -0.37
N LEU A 112 -6.94 -9.45 -0.61
CA LEU A 112 -5.58 -9.22 -0.15
C LEU A 112 -5.63 -8.49 1.20
N PRO A 113 -5.18 -9.13 2.30
CA PRO A 113 -5.01 -8.44 3.56
C PRO A 113 -3.85 -7.45 3.44
N GLU A 114 -4.14 -6.17 3.64
CA GLU A 114 -3.14 -5.08 3.65
C GLU A 114 -2.40 -5.05 5.01
N ALA A 115 -1.82 -6.20 5.38
CA ALA A 115 -1.35 -6.54 6.73
C ALA A 115 0.05 -6.02 7.07
N ASP A 116 0.89 -5.72 6.06
CA ASP A 116 2.29 -5.35 6.29
C ASP A 116 2.47 -3.92 6.83
N ALA A 117 1.44 -3.07 6.76
CA ALA A 117 1.48 -1.69 7.21
C ALA A 117 1.18 -1.57 8.72
N PRO A 118 2.00 -0.85 9.51
CA PRO A 118 1.67 -0.55 10.90
C PRO A 118 0.29 0.10 11.05
N VAL A 119 -0.54 -0.44 11.94
CA VAL A 119 -1.88 0.09 12.22
C VAL A 119 -1.84 0.89 13.51
N GLU A 120 -1.67 2.20 13.39
CA GLU A 120 -1.79 3.12 14.54
C GLU A 120 -3.25 3.15 15.06
N PRO A 121 -3.46 3.20 16.40
CA PRO A 121 -4.78 3.31 16.97
C PRO A 121 -5.45 4.62 16.56
N GLY A 122 -6.66 4.54 15.99
CA GLY A 122 -7.40 5.68 15.44
C GLY A 122 -7.16 5.95 13.95
N GLN A 123 -6.40 5.13 13.24
CA GLN A 123 -6.28 5.19 11.78
C GLN A 123 -7.64 4.97 11.08
N GLN A 124 -7.90 5.77 10.04
CA GLN A 124 -9.03 5.60 9.13
C GLN A 124 -9.04 4.18 8.54
N ALA A 125 -10.22 3.58 8.45
CA ALA A 125 -10.37 2.29 7.78
C ALA A 125 -10.01 2.40 6.30
N LEU A 126 -9.37 1.34 5.77
CA LEU A 126 -8.94 1.31 4.36
C LEU A 126 -10.15 1.33 3.42
N ALA A 127 -10.05 2.22 2.43
CA ALA A 127 -10.94 2.32 1.28
C ALA A 127 -11.23 0.93 0.68
N PRO A 128 -12.51 0.54 0.51
CA PRO A 128 -12.85 -0.64 -0.27
C PRO A 128 -12.41 -0.45 -1.73
N TRP A 129 -11.69 -1.44 -2.24
CA TRP A 129 -11.21 -1.47 -3.62
C TRP A 129 -11.32 -2.87 -4.23
N VAL A 130 -11.45 -2.91 -5.56
CA VAL A 130 -11.46 -4.14 -6.36
C VAL A 130 -10.65 -3.92 -7.63
N ALA A 131 -9.75 -4.85 -7.94
CA ALA A 131 -9.02 -4.89 -9.21
C ALA A 131 -9.65 -5.94 -10.12
N LEU A 132 -10.13 -5.49 -11.28
CA LEU A 132 -10.73 -6.31 -12.31
C LEU A 132 -9.71 -6.60 -13.41
N ALA A 133 -9.84 -7.75 -14.08
CA ALA A 133 -9.06 -8.04 -15.28
C ALA A 133 -9.42 -7.01 -16.37
N TYR A 134 -8.39 -6.40 -16.97
CA TYR A 134 -8.56 -5.44 -18.05
C TYR A 134 -8.07 -6.03 -19.37
N ASP A 135 -8.92 -5.98 -20.39
CA ASP A 135 -8.69 -6.50 -21.74
C ASP A 135 -8.52 -5.38 -22.79
N GLY A 136 -8.54 -4.11 -22.37
CA GLY A 136 -8.51 -2.95 -23.26
C GLY A 136 -9.87 -2.51 -23.79
N SER A 137 -10.97 -3.21 -23.46
CA SER A 137 -12.29 -2.92 -24.01
C SER A 137 -13.01 -1.76 -23.30
N GLU A 138 -13.88 -1.07 -24.03
CA GLU A 138 -14.87 -0.15 -23.45
C GLU A 138 -15.85 -0.90 -22.53
N ALA A 139 -16.15 -2.18 -22.82
CA ALA A 139 -17.03 -3.01 -22.00
C ALA A 139 -16.50 -3.21 -20.58
N ALA A 140 -15.18 -3.39 -20.42
CA ALA A 140 -14.55 -3.45 -19.10
C ALA A 140 -14.72 -2.13 -18.33
N VAL A 141 -14.55 -0.99 -19.00
CA VAL A 141 -14.73 0.34 -18.38
C VAL A 141 -16.20 0.62 -18.03
N ALA A 142 -17.14 0.23 -18.90
CA ALA A 142 -18.57 0.30 -18.64
C ALA A 142 -18.98 -0.59 -17.45
N GLU A 143 -18.34 -1.75 -17.25
CA GLU A 143 -18.58 -2.60 -16.09
C GLU A 143 -18.07 -1.97 -14.78
N ALA A 144 -16.91 -1.30 -14.79
CA ALA A 144 -16.45 -0.52 -13.64
C ALA A 144 -17.38 0.68 -13.34
N GLU A 145 -17.87 1.37 -14.37
CA GLU A 145 -18.88 2.41 -14.19
C GLU A 145 -20.18 1.83 -13.63
N ARG A 146 -20.63 0.66 -14.10
CA ARG A 146 -21.80 -0.06 -13.58
C ARG A 146 -21.64 -0.39 -12.09
N LEU A 147 -20.46 -0.85 -11.66
CA LEU A 147 -20.16 -1.09 -10.25
C LEU A 147 -20.25 0.21 -9.43
N LEU A 148 -19.64 1.31 -9.88
CA LEU A 148 -19.74 2.60 -9.20
C LEU A 148 -21.21 3.09 -9.14
N ARG A 149 -21.96 2.99 -10.24
CA ARG A 149 -23.38 3.36 -10.31
C ARG A 149 -24.28 2.50 -9.42
N SER A 150 -23.92 1.26 -9.15
CA SER A 150 -24.65 0.39 -8.19
C SER A 150 -24.51 0.83 -6.72
N VAL A 151 -23.44 1.57 -6.40
CA VAL A 151 -23.21 2.19 -5.10
C VAL A 151 -23.91 3.55 -5.04
N ASP A 152 -23.91 4.29 -6.15
CA ASP A 152 -24.55 5.59 -6.31
C ASP A 152 -26.06 5.52 -6.54
N LEU A 153 -26.80 5.46 -5.44
CA LEU A 153 -28.26 5.51 -5.46
C LEU A 153 -28.83 6.89 -5.86
N SER A 154 -28.04 7.95 -6.06
CA SER A 154 -28.57 9.28 -6.41
C SER A 154 -29.27 9.32 -7.77
N THR A 155 -28.88 8.42 -8.67
CA THR A 155 -29.48 8.25 -10.02
C THR A 155 -30.51 7.12 -10.08
N THR A 156 -30.77 6.43 -8.96
CA THR A 156 -31.74 5.33 -8.90
C THR A 156 -33.16 5.91 -8.79
N SER A 157 -34.04 5.51 -9.71
CA SER A 157 -35.46 5.88 -9.67
C SER A 157 -36.09 5.48 -8.33
N LEU A 158 -36.71 6.44 -7.64
CA LEU A 158 -37.40 6.19 -6.38
C LEU A 158 -38.55 5.20 -6.59
N LEU A 159 -38.71 4.25 -5.65
CA LEU A 159 -39.86 3.36 -5.65
C LEU A 159 -41.08 4.08 -5.07
N GLY A 160 -42.09 4.30 -5.92
CA GLY A 160 -43.36 4.94 -5.54
C GLY A 160 -43.37 6.45 -5.79
N THR A 161 -44.39 7.13 -5.26
CA THR A 161 -44.52 8.58 -5.37
C THR A 161 -43.62 9.26 -4.34
N PRO A 162 -42.71 10.18 -4.73
CA PRO A 162 -41.90 10.93 -3.78
C PRO A 162 -42.78 11.71 -2.79
N SER A 163 -42.44 11.66 -1.50
CA SER A 163 -43.18 12.33 -0.43
C SER A 163 -42.25 12.61 0.75
N GLY A 164 -42.27 13.85 1.25
CA GLY A 164 -41.33 14.34 2.26
C GLY A 164 -40.25 15.25 1.66
N PRO A 165 -39.19 15.58 2.44
CA PRO A 165 -38.06 16.36 1.95
C PRO A 165 -37.22 15.56 0.94
N ASP A 166 -36.49 16.27 0.06
CA ASP A 166 -35.58 15.65 -0.90
C ASP A 166 -34.40 14.98 -0.19
N TYR A 167 -34.48 13.66 0.01
CA TYR A 167 -33.43 12.87 0.63
C TYR A 167 -32.23 12.73 -0.30
N GLN A 168 -31.09 13.32 0.10
CA GLN A 168 -29.80 13.13 -0.56
C GLN A 168 -28.92 12.16 0.23
N LEU A 169 -28.01 11.48 -0.48
CA LEU A 169 -27.00 10.63 0.14
C LEU A 169 -26.02 11.52 0.93
N HIS A 170 -25.90 11.29 2.24
CA HIS A 170 -25.13 12.16 3.15
C HIS A 170 -23.64 12.31 2.77
N TRP A 171 -23.10 11.36 2.00
CA TRP A 171 -21.73 11.34 1.52
C TRP A 171 -21.53 11.90 0.11
N ILE A 172 -22.57 12.33 -0.60
CA ILE A 172 -22.51 12.66 -2.05
C ILE A 172 -21.53 13.80 -2.40
N HIS A 173 -21.19 14.63 -1.43
CA HIS A 173 -20.24 15.74 -1.57
C HIS A 173 -18.80 15.38 -1.13
N ASP A 174 -18.59 14.21 -0.52
CA ASP A 174 -17.27 13.75 -0.04
C ASP A 174 -16.66 12.73 -1.01
N SER A 175 -16.39 13.22 -2.22
CA SER A 175 -15.87 12.45 -3.36
C SER A 175 -14.34 12.36 -3.41
N ALA A 176 -13.64 12.77 -2.35
CA ALA A 176 -12.18 12.65 -2.25
C ALA A 176 -11.75 11.17 -2.28
N PRO A 177 -10.54 10.82 -2.78
CA PRO A 177 -10.01 9.48 -2.65
C PRO A 177 -10.02 9.03 -1.17
N ALA A 178 -10.62 7.87 -0.90
CA ALA A 178 -10.73 7.34 0.46
C ALA A 178 -9.35 6.92 1.03
N GLY A 179 -9.30 6.68 2.34
CA GLY A 179 -8.07 6.35 3.07
C GLY A 179 -7.30 5.18 2.46
N TRP A 180 -6.09 5.45 1.97
CA TRP A 180 -5.17 4.49 1.35
C TRP A 180 -3.83 4.49 2.09
N ARG A 181 -3.02 3.44 1.95
CA ARG A 181 -1.73 3.31 2.65
C ARG A 181 -0.55 3.17 1.67
N ALA A 182 0.43 4.05 1.81
CA ALA A 182 1.69 4.03 1.08
C ALA A 182 2.69 3.03 1.71
N TRP A 183 2.38 1.73 1.74
CA TRP A 183 3.28 0.74 2.37
C TRP A 183 3.68 -0.44 1.43
N PRO A 184 4.95 -0.91 1.46
CA PRO A 184 6.10 -0.20 2.02
C PRO A 184 6.28 1.16 1.33
N LEU A 185 6.74 2.16 2.08
CA LEU A 185 7.04 3.49 1.54
C LEU A 185 7.88 3.36 0.26
N PRO A 186 7.66 4.21 -0.76
CA PRO A 186 8.46 4.22 -1.98
C PRO A 186 9.85 4.82 -1.70
N TRP A 187 10.65 4.10 -0.91
CA TRP A 187 12.07 4.39 -0.74
C TRP A 187 12.78 4.22 -2.09
N PRO A 188 13.67 5.16 -2.47
CA PRO A 188 14.53 4.98 -3.63
C PRO A 188 15.45 3.78 -3.36
N GLY A 189 15.13 2.64 -3.96
CA GLY A 189 15.80 1.35 -3.66
C GLY A 189 14.87 0.16 -3.46
N ARG A 190 13.54 0.28 -3.61
CA ARG A 190 12.70 -0.93 -3.69
C ARG A 190 13.14 -1.77 -4.88
N THR A 191 13.55 -3.00 -4.60
CA THR A 191 14.15 -3.91 -5.58
C THR A 191 13.10 -4.47 -6.54
N ASP A 192 12.76 -3.73 -7.58
CA ASP A 192 12.36 -4.38 -8.83
C ASP A 192 13.49 -5.30 -9.28
N ARG A 193 13.13 -6.40 -9.97
CA ARG A 193 14.11 -7.38 -10.46
C ARG A 193 15.16 -6.74 -11.41
N ALA A 194 14.82 -5.60 -12.00
CA ALA A 194 15.73 -4.73 -12.75
C ALA A 194 16.93 -4.21 -11.92
N GLY A 195 16.75 -3.96 -10.61
CA GLY A 195 17.83 -3.50 -9.72
C GLY A 195 18.89 -4.56 -9.43
N TRP A 196 18.52 -5.85 -9.46
CA TRP A 196 19.51 -6.94 -9.38
C TRP A 196 20.36 -7.03 -10.65
N ILE A 197 19.76 -6.77 -11.81
CA ILE A 197 20.48 -6.75 -13.09
C ILE A 197 21.47 -5.58 -13.12
N SER A 198 21.07 -4.37 -12.73
CA SER A 198 21.99 -3.23 -12.68
C SER A 198 23.12 -3.42 -11.65
N MET A 199 22.84 -4.03 -10.50
CA MET A 199 23.86 -4.38 -9.51
C MET A 199 24.86 -5.43 -10.04
N LEU A 200 24.35 -6.49 -10.71
CA LEU A 200 25.17 -7.53 -11.32
C LEU A 200 26.01 -6.98 -12.49
N VAL A 201 25.45 -6.11 -13.33
CA VAL A 201 26.16 -5.44 -14.42
C VAL A 201 27.25 -4.51 -13.87
N SER A 202 26.96 -3.74 -12.81
CA SER A 202 27.95 -2.89 -12.13
C SER A 202 29.11 -3.71 -11.55
N TRP A 203 28.79 -4.84 -10.90
CA TRP A 203 29.80 -5.77 -10.37
C TRP A 203 30.68 -6.40 -11.46
N LEU A 204 30.06 -6.86 -12.56
CA LEU A 204 30.77 -7.37 -13.74
C LEU A 204 31.66 -6.31 -14.40
N LEU A 205 31.19 -5.07 -14.49
CA LEU A 205 31.97 -3.94 -15.01
C LEU A 205 33.19 -3.65 -14.11
N MET A 206 33.03 -3.72 -12.79
CA MET A 206 34.12 -3.51 -11.83
C MET A 206 35.19 -4.62 -11.95
N ILE A 207 34.77 -5.88 -12.11
CA ILE A 207 35.68 -7.01 -12.38
C ILE A 207 36.39 -6.82 -13.73
N LEU A 208 35.67 -6.43 -14.79
CA LEU A 208 36.24 -6.18 -16.12
C LEU A 208 37.32 -5.09 -16.08
N LEU A 209 37.04 -3.96 -15.42
CA LEU A 209 37.99 -2.86 -15.24
C LEU A 209 39.21 -3.28 -14.40
N SER A 210 39.00 -4.08 -13.35
CA SER A 210 40.09 -4.62 -12.53
C SER A 210 40.98 -5.59 -13.31
N ALA A 211 40.39 -6.48 -14.12
CA ALA A 211 41.12 -7.38 -14.99
C ALA A 211 41.92 -6.63 -16.08
N LEU A 212 41.34 -5.57 -16.66
CA LEU A 212 42.02 -4.71 -17.62
C LEU A 212 43.21 -3.97 -16.98
N ALA A 213 43.04 -3.45 -15.77
CA ALA A 213 44.12 -2.80 -15.02
C ALA A 213 45.28 -3.76 -14.70
N LEU A 214 44.96 -5.00 -14.29
CA LEU A 214 45.97 -6.05 -14.06
C LEU A 214 46.70 -6.45 -15.35
N LEU A 215 45.98 -6.58 -16.48
CA LEU A 215 46.57 -6.85 -17.79
C LEU A 215 47.59 -5.75 -18.17
N ILE A 216 47.20 -4.48 -18.04
CA ILE A 216 48.07 -3.33 -18.33
C ILE A 216 49.30 -3.32 -17.42
N ALA A 217 49.13 -3.60 -16.11
CA ALA A 217 50.24 -3.68 -15.17
C ALA A 217 51.24 -4.78 -15.55
N VAL A 218 50.75 -5.98 -15.91
CA VAL A 218 51.60 -7.10 -16.36
C VAL A 218 52.37 -6.74 -17.63
N LEU A 219 51.71 -6.10 -18.61
CA LEU A 219 52.38 -5.64 -19.84
C LEU A 219 53.43 -4.55 -19.57
N LEU A 220 53.22 -3.68 -18.59
CA LEU A 220 54.24 -2.72 -18.15
C LEU A 220 55.45 -3.42 -17.51
N PHE A 221 55.23 -4.32 -16.56
CA PHE A 221 56.32 -5.00 -15.86
C PHE A 221 57.11 -5.99 -16.75
N GLN A 222 56.52 -6.54 -17.81
CA GLN A 222 57.26 -7.33 -18.81
C GLN A 222 58.26 -6.49 -19.63
N ASN A 223 58.05 -5.18 -19.76
CA ASN A 223 58.88 -4.30 -20.59
C ASN A 223 59.99 -3.57 -19.81
N THR A 224 60.13 -3.79 -18.51
CA THR A 224 61.14 -3.14 -17.68
C THR A 224 62.43 -3.97 -17.64
N PRO A 225 63.56 -3.52 -18.23
CA PRO A 225 64.83 -4.23 -18.12
C PRO A 225 65.35 -4.20 -16.67
N PRO A 226 66.04 -5.26 -16.19
CA PRO A 226 66.60 -5.27 -14.84
C PRO A 226 67.55 -4.11 -14.60
N ALA A 227 67.38 -3.40 -13.48
CA ALA A 227 68.33 -2.36 -13.07
C ALA A 227 69.71 -3.00 -12.81
N PRO A 228 70.81 -2.44 -13.34
CA PRO A 228 72.15 -2.97 -13.08
C PRO A 228 72.47 -2.85 -11.58
N PRO A 229 73.18 -3.83 -11.00
CA PRO A 229 73.49 -3.84 -9.58
C PRO A 229 74.36 -2.63 -9.20
N PRO A 230 74.19 -2.07 -7.98
CA PRO A 230 75.02 -0.95 -7.51
C PRO A 230 76.50 -1.37 -7.44
N PRO A 231 77.44 -0.47 -7.81
CA PRO A 231 78.86 -0.80 -7.81
C PRO A 231 79.38 -1.08 -6.38
N PRO A 232 80.32 -2.01 -6.21
CA PRO A 232 80.87 -2.35 -4.90
C PRO A 232 81.68 -1.18 -4.33
N ILE A 233 81.43 -0.85 -3.06
CA ILE A 233 82.27 0.09 -2.30
C ILE A 233 83.68 -0.49 -2.12
N PRO A 234 84.75 0.24 -2.47
CA PRO A 234 86.12 -0.23 -2.25
C PRO A 234 86.46 -0.21 -0.75
N THR A 235 86.82 -1.37 -0.22
CA THR A 235 87.28 -1.55 1.16
C THR A 235 88.75 -1.15 1.28
N THR A 236 89.04 -0.04 1.96
CA THR A 236 90.42 0.36 2.31
C THR A 236 90.70 0.02 3.78
N PRO A 237 91.80 -0.71 4.11
CA PRO A 237 92.11 -1.14 5.47
C PRO A 237 92.69 -0.01 6.36
N PRO A 238 92.62 -0.14 7.71
CA PRO A 238 93.00 0.91 8.66
C PRO A 238 94.45 0.84 9.16
N PRO A 239 94.96 1.94 9.71
CA PRO A 239 95.55 1.96 11.06
C PRO A 239 94.80 2.97 11.96
N SER A 240 94.36 2.59 13.17
CA SER A 240 95.11 2.67 14.44
C SER A 240 95.53 4.10 14.83
N SER A 241 95.29 4.63 16.03
CA SER A 241 94.53 4.16 17.21
C SER A 241 94.56 5.24 18.30
N GLN A 242 93.45 5.49 19.02
CA GLN A 242 93.44 5.86 20.45
C GLN A 242 92.03 5.75 21.05
N THR A 243 91.99 5.51 22.37
CA THR A 243 90.94 4.82 23.17
C THR A 243 90.64 5.65 24.45
N PRO A 244 89.69 5.31 25.36
CA PRO A 244 88.28 4.88 25.18
C PRO A 244 87.30 5.66 26.15
N PRO A 245 86.31 5.09 26.91
CA PRO A 245 84.92 5.61 26.97
C PRO A 245 84.48 5.95 28.44
N PRO A 246 83.20 5.94 28.90
CA PRO A 246 81.88 5.70 28.27
C PRO A 246 80.83 6.82 28.66
N SER A 247 79.48 6.70 28.61
CA SER A 247 78.53 5.59 28.39
C SER A 247 77.09 6.05 28.05
N GLN A 248 76.25 5.09 27.62
CA GLN A 248 74.76 5.05 27.59
C GLN A 248 73.97 5.94 26.60
N SER A 249 72.96 5.31 26.01
CA SER A 249 71.93 5.79 25.06
C SER A 249 70.52 5.52 25.68
N PRO A 250 69.35 5.76 25.01
CA PRO A 250 69.07 6.37 23.71
C PRO A 250 67.89 7.39 23.70
N GLN A 251 67.52 7.85 22.48
CA GLN A 251 66.13 8.10 22.02
C GLN A 251 65.35 9.36 22.50
N SER A 252 65.17 10.32 21.59
CA SER A 252 63.90 10.53 20.84
C SER A 252 63.88 11.91 20.16
N GLY A 253 63.22 12.01 19.00
CA GLY A 253 63.28 13.21 18.15
C GLY A 253 62.18 14.25 18.41
N SER A 254 62.63 15.50 18.63
CA SER A 254 62.21 16.73 17.94
C SER A 254 60.75 17.25 18.05
N PRO A 255 60.55 18.58 17.85
CA PRO A 255 59.68 19.30 18.77
C PRO A 255 58.44 20.00 18.16
N SER A 256 57.61 20.43 19.11
CA SER A 256 56.64 21.54 19.09
C SER A 256 56.66 22.53 17.91
N GLY A 257 55.47 22.80 17.37
CA GLY A 257 55.18 23.93 16.49
C GLY A 257 53.75 24.44 16.72
N SER A 258 53.63 25.63 17.32
CA SER A 258 52.45 26.52 17.24
C SER A 258 52.70 27.49 16.06
N PRO A 259 51.72 28.18 15.43
CA PRO A 259 50.76 29.01 16.17
C PRO A 259 49.37 29.32 15.54
N SER A 260 48.61 30.14 16.28
CA SER A 260 47.70 31.20 15.81
C SER A 260 46.22 30.93 15.46
N GLN A 261 45.43 31.98 15.71
CA GLN A 261 43.97 32.02 15.75
C GLN A 261 43.33 32.56 14.46
N SER A 262 42.15 32.03 14.13
CA SER A 262 40.96 32.69 13.55
C SER A 262 39.94 31.57 13.24
N GLY A 263 38.63 31.70 13.33
CA GLY A 263 37.78 32.87 13.54
C GLY A 263 36.64 32.85 12.51
N SER A 264 35.39 32.70 12.97
CA SER A 264 34.11 32.70 12.22
C SER A 264 33.54 31.34 11.76
N GLY A 265 32.23 31.09 12.01
CA GLY A 265 31.38 30.31 11.09
C GLY A 265 30.47 29.19 11.64
N SER A 266 29.19 29.51 11.86
CA SER A 266 27.99 28.64 11.78
C SER A 266 27.81 27.38 12.66
N SER A 267 27.04 27.56 13.74
CA SER A 267 25.78 26.85 14.09
C SER A 267 25.62 25.33 13.89
N SER A 268 25.51 24.61 15.02
CA SER A 268 24.74 23.34 15.16
C SER A 268 23.56 23.56 16.13
N PRO A 269 22.34 23.06 15.84
CA PRO A 269 21.19 23.20 16.74
C PRO A 269 21.14 22.09 17.80
N SER A 270 21.24 22.47 19.07
CA SER A 270 21.00 21.56 20.20
C SER A 270 19.50 21.35 20.43
N LYS A 271 19.06 20.09 20.58
CA LYS A 271 17.70 19.76 21.00
C LYS A 271 17.48 20.14 22.47
N ALA A 272 16.40 20.87 22.76
CA ALA A 272 15.93 21.13 24.11
C ALA A 272 14.73 20.24 24.46
N SER A 273 14.78 19.59 25.61
CA SER A 273 13.59 18.99 26.26
C SER A 273 12.84 20.06 27.06
N PRO A 274 11.50 20.08 27.07
CA PRO A 274 10.74 20.86 28.03
C PRO A 274 10.51 20.06 29.32
N SER A 275 11.02 20.58 30.43
CA SER A 275 10.70 20.10 31.79
C SER A 275 9.36 20.66 32.27
N GLN A 276 8.73 19.95 33.21
CA GLN A 276 7.46 20.35 33.84
C GLN A 276 7.60 21.63 34.67
N GLY A 277 6.51 22.42 34.74
CA GLY A 277 6.37 23.58 35.63
C GLY A 277 4.92 23.76 36.06
N SER A 278 4.65 23.59 37.36
CA SER A 278 3.30 23.58 37.93
C SER A 278 2.71 24.97 38.18
N GLY A 279 1.39 25.10 38.06
CA GLY A 279 0.63 26.27 38.52
C GLY A 279 -0.84 25.94 38.72
N SER A 280 -1.29 25.87 39.98
CA SER A 280 -2.70 25.77 40.37
C SER A 280 -3.18 27.10 40.95
N PRO A 281 -4.47 27.44 40.85
CA PRO A 281 -5.26 27.35 42.10
C PRO A 281 -6.72 26.87 41.96
N SER A 282 -7.09 26.01 42.91
CA SER A 282 -8.33 26.01 43.72
C SER A 282 -9.75 26.02 43.09
N GLN A 283 -10.42 24.88 43.29
CA GLN A 283 -11.70 24.71 44.00
C GLN A 283 -13.01 25.39 43.51
N SER A 284 -13.82 24.60 42.82
CA SER A 284 -15.24 24.32 43.16
C SER A 284 -15.59 22.97 42.50
N GLY A 285 -16.47 22.10 42.97
CA GLY A 285 -17.51 22.21 43.99
C GLY A 285 -18.71 21.36 43.53
N SER A 286 -18.54 20.03 43.44
CA SER A 286 -19.58 19.11 42.93
C SER A 286 -20.23 18.31 44.06
N PRO A 287 -21.54 18.46 44.32
CA PRO A 287 -22.24 17.65 45.31
C PRO A 287 -22.60 16.27 44.76
N SER A 288 -22.62 15.27 45.64
CA SER A 288 -23.13 13.93 45.37
C SER A 288 -24.63 13.85 45.67
N SER A 289 -25.42 13.41 44.70
CA SER A 289 -26.76 12.78 44.84
C SER A 289 -27.28 12.42 43.44
N GLY A 290 -27.95 11.29 43.21
CA GLY A 290 -28.25 10.16 44.09
C GLY A 290 -28.80 8.97 43.30
N GLN A 291 -28.85 7.81 43.95
CA GLN A 291 -29.44 6.57 43.40
C GLN A 291 -30.98 6.60 43.48
N PRO A 292 -31.69 6.07 42.47
CA PRO A 292 -32.64 4.96 42.71
C PRO A 292 -32.55 3.90 41.59
N THR A 293 -32.20 2.64 41.84
CA THR A 293 -33.09 1.51 42.24
C THR A 293 -34.28 1.19 41.31
N SER A 294 -34.32 -0.08 40.87
CA SER A 294 -35.51 -0.88 40.46
C SER A 294 -36.00 -0.78 39.01
N PRO A 295 -36.69 -1.82 38.47
CA PRO A 295 -36.55 -3.26 38.74
C PRO A 295 -36.57 -4.15 37.47
N SER A 296 -36.35 -5.46 37.63
CA SER A 296 -36.71 -6.47 36.63
C SER A 296 -38.22 -6.48 36.33
N GLY A 297 -38.59 -6.66 35.06
CA GLY A 297 -39.99 -6.86 34.65
C GLY A 297 -40.10 -7.43 33.24
N ASN A 298 -40.35 -8.73 33.13
CA ASN A 298 -40.57 -9.43 31.87
C ASN A 298 -42.08 -9.50 31.58
N PRO A 299 -42.62 -8.84 30.54
CA PRO A 299 -44.03 -8.92 30.22
C PRO A 299 -44.33 -10.11 29.29
N SER A 300 -44.73 -11.23 29.88
CA SER A 300 -45.49 -12.26 29.15
C SER A 300 -46.85 -11.67 28.76
N MET A 301 -47.14 -11.53 27.46
CA MET A 301 -48.51 -11.28 27.00
C MET A 301 -49.24 -12.60 26.78
N GLU A 302 -50.05 -12.96 27.76
CA GLU A 302 -50.97 -14.07 27.73
C GLU A 302 -52.22 -13.67 26.93
N SER A 303 -52.49 -14.37 25.82
CA SER A 303 -53.70 -14.17 25.00
C SER A 303 -54.75 -15.21 25.37
N PRO A 304 -56.00 -14.82 25.68
CA PRO A 304 -57.02 -15.74 26.18
C PRO A 304 -57.57 -16.68 25.11
N MET A 305 -57.87 -17.92 25.50
CA MET A 305 -58.64 -18.85 24.68
C MET A 305 -60.12 -18.46 24.59
N PRO A 306 -60.78 -18.68 23.45
CA PRO A 306 -62.21 -18.98 23.39
C PRO A 306 -62.45 -20.48 23.18
N SER A 307 -63.31 -21.07 24.01
CA SER A 307 -63.71 -22.48 23.90
C SER A 307 -64.59 -22.75 22.68
N GLY A 308 -64.20 -23.79 21.94
CA GLY A 308 -65.00 -24.74 21.15
C GLY A 308 -66.44 -24.44 20.69
N SER A 309 -66.67 -24.66 19.40
CA SER A 309 -67.79 -25.48 18.92
C SER A 309 -67.37 -26.24 17.65
N ALA A 310 -67.77 -27.51 17.57
CA ALA A 310 -67.25 -28.47 16.59
C ALA A 310 -68.20 -28.71 15.42
N SER A 311 -67.64 -28.78 14.21
CA SER A 311 -68.12 -29.46 13.00
C SER A 311 -66.99 -29.29 11.95
N GLY A 312 -66.38 -30.29 11.34
CA GLY A 312 -66.66 -31.73 11.34
C GLY A 312 -66.82 -32.26 9.92
N ASP A 313 -65.71 -32.42 9.17
CA ASP A 313 -65.62 -33.44 8.12
C ASP A 313 -64.15 -33.79 7.78
N ALA A 314 -63.94 -34.93 7.10
CA ALA A 314 -62.68 -35.67 7.09
C ALA A 314 -61.80 -35.53 5.82
N GLY A 315 -60.49 -35.77 5.98
CA GLY A 315 -59.53 -35.89 4.88
C GLY A 315 -58.10 -36.19 5.35
N SER A 316 -57.64 -37.44 5.22
CA SER A 316 -56.38 -37.94 5.80
C SER A 316 -55.09 -37.44 5.12
N PRO A 317 -53.96 -37.31 5.85
CA PRO A 317 -52.65 -36.97 5.29
C PRO A 317 -51.85 -38.20 4.80
N THR A 318 -51.00 -37.99 3.78
CA THR A 318 -49.98 -38.97 3.34
C THR A 318 -48.59 -38.65 3.91
N PRO A 319 -47.77 -39.66 4.31
CA PRO A 319 -46.51 -39.41 5.03
C PRO A 319 -45.24 -39.35 4.14
N ASN A 320 -44.24 -38.67 4.70
CA ASN A 320 -42.84 -38.51 4.28
C ASN A 320 -42.14 -39.66 3.54
N LYS A 321 -41.13 -39.30 2.73
CA LYS A 321 -39.79 -39.88 2.89
C LYS A 321 -38.65 -38.93 2.49
N ARG A 322 -37.70 -38.74 3.41
CA ARG A 322 -36.34 -38.27 3.10
C ARG A 322 -35.47 -39.44 2.62
N LEU A 323 -34.54 -39.13 1.73
CA LEU A 323 -33.22 -39.76 1.58
C LEU A 323 -32.23 -38.61 1.36
#